data_AF-A0A3B0WQ35-F1
#
_entry.id   AF-A0A3B0WQ35-F1
#
_cell.length_a   1.000
_cell.length_b   1.000
_cell.length_c   1.000
_cell.angle_alpha   90.00
_cell.angle_beta   90.00
_cell.angle_gamma   90.00
#
_symmetry.space_group_name_H-M   'P 1'
#
loop_
_entity.id
_entity.type
_entity.pdbx_description
1 polymer ?
#
loop_
_entity_poly.entity_id
_entity_poly.type
_entity_poly.pdbx_seq_one_letter_code
_entity_poly.pdbx_strand_id
1 'polypeptide(L)' 'LFSIPKVFTKIHVHYVIKGLSLSEKQVEKAVNLTAEKYCSVSIMLAATAKVTHDFEIIES' A
#
# COMPACT_ATOMS: atom_id res chain seq x y z
N LEU A 1 -25.19 14.34 13.61
CA LEU A 1 -23.94 15.06 13.25
C LEU A 1 -23.08 14.16 12.37
N PHE A 2 -23.35 14.15 11.06
CA PHE A 2 -22.43 13.55 10.10
C PHE A 2 -22.15 14.64 9.06
N SER A 3 -21.05 15.37 9.26
CA SER A 3 -20.63 16.45 8.37
C SER A 3 -20.15 15.89 7.03
N ILE A 4 -20.62 16.50 5.95
CA ILE A 4 -20.18 16.22 4.57
C ILE A 4 -19.05 17.21 4.25
N PRO A 5 -17.97 16.77 3.61
CA PRO A 5 -17.74 15.42 3.07
C PRO A 5 -17.22 14.40 4.10
N LYS A 6 -17.65 13.13 3.95
CA LYS A 6 -17.08 12.00 4.68
C LYS A 6 -15.85 11.49 3.92
N VAL A 7 -14.67 11.93 4.34
CA VAL A 7 -13.40 11.56 3.73
C VAL A 7 -12.71 10.44 4.50
N PHE A 8 -11.88 9.65 3.80
CA PHE A 8 -11.00 8.69 4.45
C PHE A 8 -9.90 9.42 5.22
N THR A 9 -9.67 9.01 6.47
CA THR A 9 -8.60 9.58 7.31
C THR A 9 -7.45 8.59 7.52
N LYS A 10 -7.71 7.30 7.30
CA LYS A 10 -6.74 6.21 7.39
C LYS A 10 -7.01 5.20 6.27
N ILE A 11 -5.96 4.77 5.61
CA ILE A 11 -5.97 3.78 4.54
C ILE A 11 -4.82 2.81 4.82
N HIS A 12 -5.10 1.51 4.78
CA HIS A 12 -4.08 0.48 4.92
C HIS A 12 -4.16 -0.45 3.71
N VAL A 13 -3.04 -0.61 3.02
CA VAL A 13 -2.93 -1.42 1.80
C VAL A 13 -2.15 -2.68 2.10
N HIS A 14 -2.81 -3.82 1.97
CA HIS A 14 -2.19 -5.14 2.12
C HIS A 14 -1.89 -5.73 0.74
N TYR A 15 -0.61 -5.93 0.43
CA TYR A 15 -0.20 -6.54 -0.83
C TYR A 15 -0.03 -8.05 -0.67
N VAL A 16 -0.77 -8.83 -1.46
CA VAL A 16 -0.60 -10.28 -1.55
C VAL A 16 0.19 -10.61 -2.81
N ILE A 17 1.41 -11.09 -2.64
CA ILE A 17 2.29 -11.43 -3.77
C ILE A 17 2.37 -12.95 -3.89
N LYS A 18 1.98 -13.48 -5.05
CA LYS A 18 2.02 -14.92 -5.31
C LYS A 18 3.09 -15.26 -6.36
N GLY A 19 3.92 -16.26 -6.08
CA GLY A 19 4.92 -16.74 -7.03
C GLY A 19 5.85 -17.80 -6.45
N LEU A 20 6.72 -18.34 -7.30
CA LEU A 20 7.70 -19.38 -6.95
C LEU A 20 9.02 -18.74 -6.51
N SER A 21 9.55 -19.16 -5.35
CA SER A 21 10.89 -18.79 -4.86
C SER A 21 11.16 -17.27 -4.87
N LEU A 22 10.16 -16.48 -4.49
CA LEU A 22 10.28 -15.02 -4.43
C LEU A 22 11.19 -14.58 -3.28
N SER A 23 12.08 -13.64 -3.55
CA SER A 23 12.92 -13.04 -2.52
C SER A 23 12.12 -12.01 -1.72
N GLU A 24 11.95 -12.26 -0.41
CA GLU A 24 11.29 -11.34 0.51
C GLU A 24 11.84 -9.91 0.43
N LYS A 25 13.17 -9.76 0.40
CA LYS A 25 13.83 -8.44 0.27
C LYS A 25 13.49 -7.71 -1.03
N GLN A 26 13.35 -8.45 -2.13
CA GLN A 26 13.00 -7.85 -3.43
C GLN A 26 11.53 -7.43 -3.43
N VAL A 27 10.65 -8.25 -2.85
CA VAL A 27 9.23 -7.94 -2.71
C VAL A 27 9.02 -6.73 -1.81
N GLU A 28 9.63 -6.70 -0.62
CA GLU A 28 9.58 -5.56 0.30
C GLU A 28 10.01 -4.27 -0.40
N LYS A 29 11.15 -4.30 -1.12
CA LYS A 29 11.64 -3.14 -1.86
C LYS A 29 10.66 -2.70 -2.94
N ALA A 30 10.06 -3.64 -3.68
CA ALA A 30 9.09 -3.32 -4.73
C ALA A 30 7.81 -2.69 -4.15
N VAL A 31 7.32 -3.21 -3.03
CA VAL A 31 6.15 -2.68 -2.32
C VAL A 31 6.43 -1.27 -1.81
N ASN A 32 7.57 -1.05 -1.13
CA ASN A 32 7.95 0.27 -0.63
C ASN A 32 8.08 1.30 -1.76
N LEU A 33 8.75 0.94 -2.86
CA LEU A 33 8.86 1.82 -4.03
C LEU A 33 7.49 2.15 -4.65
N THR A 34 6.57 1.18 -4.68
CA THR A 34 5.22 1.41 -5.20
C THR A 34 4.44 2.38 -4.30
N ALA A 35 4.43 2.12 -3.00
CA ALA A 35 3.65 2.91 -2.04
C ALA A 35 4.17 4.34 -1.87
N GLU A 36 5.48 4.54 -1.90
CA GLU A 36 6.12 5.82 -1.56
C GLU A 36 6.58 6.64 -2.77
N LYS A 37 6.82 6.01 -3.92
CA LYS A 37 7.46 6.68 -5.06
C LYS A 37 6.70 6.61 -6.38
N TYR A 38 6.09 5.47 -6.70
CA TYR A 38 5.56 5.23 -8.06
C TYR A 38 4.04 5.27 -8.18
N CYS A 39 3.27 4.93 -7.14
CA CYS A 39 1.81 4.98 -7.20
C CYS A 39 1.31 6.42 -7.01
N SER A 40 1.03 7.11 -8.11
CA SER A 40 0.50 8.48 -8.11
C SER A 40 -0.75 8.65 -7.25
N VAL A 41 -1.65 7.65 -7.24
CA VAL A 41 -2.85 7.64 -6.40
C VAL A 41 -2.49 7.56 -4.91
N SER A 42 -1.57 6.67 -4.53
CA SER A 42 -1.09 6.56 -3.14
C SER A 42 -0.50 7.88 -2.67
N ILE A 43 0.31 8.53 -3.51
CA ILE A 43 0.94 9.83 -3.23
C ILE A 43 -0.12 10.92 -3.01
N MET A 44 -1.14 11.00 -3.87
CA MET A 44 -2.22 11.98 -3.71
C MET A 44 -3.04 11.73 -2.44
N LEU A 45 -3.35 10.47 -2.14
CA LEU A 45 -4.11 10.11 -0.94
C LEU A 45 -3.31 10.34 0.35
N ALA A 46 -2.00 10.08 0.34
CA ALA A 46 -1.11 10.33 1.48
C ALA A 46 -1.05 11.81 1.90
N ALA A 47 -1.36 12.74 0.98
CA ALA A 47 -1.47 14.17 1.32
C ALA A 47 -2.71 14.50 2.16
N THR A 48 -3.70 13.61 2.23
CA THR A 48 -5.00 13.88 2.88
C THR A 48 -5.42 12.83 3.91
N ALA A 49 -4.83 11.64 3.88
CA ALA A 49 -5.10 10.54 4.79
C ALA A 49 -3.80 9.86 5.22
N LYS A 50 -3.80 9.24 6.41
CA LYS A 50 -2.69 8.38 6.82
C LYS A 50 -2.74 7.08 6.00
N VAL A 51 -1.78 6.92 5.09
CA VAL A 51 -1.63 5.70 4.29
C VAL A 51 -0.53 4.83 4.89
N THR A 52 -0.80 3.55 5.13
CA THR A 52 0.19 2.54 5.53
C THR A 52 0.09 1.33 4.61
N HIS A 53 1.14 0.52 4.55
CA HIS A 53 1.17 -0.69 3.76
C HIS A 53 1.95 -1.81 4.44
N ASP A 54 1.62 -3.04 4.07
CA ASP A 54 2.37 -4.25 4.39
C ASP A 54 2.23 -5.26 3.23
N PHE A 55 2.86 -6.42 3.36
CA PHE A 55 2.78 -7.46 2.34
C PHE A 55 2.87 -8.86 2.93
N GLU A 56 2.34 -9.82 2.19
CA GLU A 56 2.58 -11.25 2.38
C GLU A 56 2.97 -11.91 1.06
N ILE A 57 3.72 -13.01 1.17
CA ILE A 57 4.12 -13.84 0.02
C ILE A 57 3.43 -15.19 0.13
N ILE A 58 2.74 -15.59 -0.94
CA ILE A 58 2.12 -16.91 -1.09
C ILE A 58 2.89 -17.71 -2.13
N GLU A 59 3.44 -18.86 -1.74
CA GLU A 59 4.11 -19.77 -2.68
C GLU A 59 3.09 -20.39 -3.66
N SER A 60 3.50 -20.59 -4.92
CA SER A 60 2.64 -21.10 -6.00
C SER A 60 3.19 -22.32 -6.71
#